data_AF-A0A932HAS5-F1
#
_entry.id   AF-A0A932HAS5-F1
#
_cell.length_a   1.000
_cell.length_b   1.000
_cell.length_c   1.000
_cell.angle_alpha   90.00
_cell.angle_beta   90.00
_cell.angle_gamma   90.00
#
_symmetry.space_group_name_H-M   'P 1'
#
loop_
_entity.id
_entity.type
_entity.pdbx_description
1 polymer ?
#
loop_
_entity_poly.entity_id
_entity_poly.type
_entity_poly.pdbx_seq_one_letter_code
_entity_poly.pdbx_strand_id
1 'polypeptide(L)'
;MAKRVGFLIAAVLTLSHFSGASHAAQSFFEGKTVRIIVGFSAGGGFDTYSRAIARQLGKHIPGNPTVIVENMPGAGSLILANHMFKVAKPDGLTIGNFHGYQILNQVVESPGVDFDARKFEWLGVPVQDTGACALTKASGIASLEKWKEAKMPVKLGAIGTGEVTYISARILKEVLGLPVQVIAGYKGTSDIRIAAESGEVAGGCWQWESIKPTWRNALEAGDVVVVLQMIPKPHPELLKVPLALSLAKNDEE
;
A
#
# COMPACT_ATOMS: atom_id res chain seq x y z
N MET A 1 40.65 56.41 53.79
CA MET A 1 39.21 56.10 53.97
C MET A 1 38.60 55.86 52.60
N ALA A 2 37.93 54.71 52.41
CA ALA A 2 36.93 54.39 51.37
C ALA A 2 37.28 54.63 49.87
N LYS A 3 37.51 53.57 49.07
CA LYS A 3 36.53 52.68 48.37
C LYS A 3 35.86 53.32 47.14
N ARG A 4 36.03 52.65 45.98
CA ARG A 4 34.99 52.07 45.07
C ARG A 4 35.62 51.83 43.68
N VAL A 5 36.10 50.62 43.38
CA VAL A 5 35.36 49.42 42.91
C VAL A 5 34.87 49.59 41.46
N GLY A 6 35.68 49.12 40.51
CA GLY A 6 35.27 48.82 39.15
C GLY A 6 34.77 47.38 39.08
N PHE A 7 33.52 47.18 38.65
CA PHE A 7 32.92 45.88 38.40
C PHE A 7 33.10 45.55 36.90
N LEU A 8 34.00 44.62 36.59
CA LEU A 8 34.03 43.90 35.32
C LEU A 8 33.19 42.64 35.51
N ILE A 9 31.97 42.64 34.97
CA ILE A 9 31.12 41.45 34.90
C ILE A 9 31.57 40.66 33.66
N ALA A 10 32.33 39.60 33.87
CA ALA A 10 32.56 38.57 32.86
C ALA A 10 31.30 37.70 32.75
N ALA A 11 30.52 37.89 31.68
CA ALA A 11 29.41 37.02 31.34
C ALA A 11 29.96 35.68 30.81
N VAL A 12 29.98 34.65 31.66
CA VAL A 12 30.22 33.27 31.25
C VAL A 12 28.96 32.77 30.55
N LEU A 13 28.97 32.76 29.22
CA LEU A 13 28.01 32.02 28.40
C LEU A 13 28.23 30.52 28.60
N THR A 14 27.43 29.88 29.44
CA THR A 14 27.27 28.42 29.41
C THR A 14 26.41 28.06 28.19
N LEU A 15 27.05 27.86 27.03
CA LEU A 15 26.46 27.11 25.92
C LEU A 15 26.31 25.65 26.34
N SER A 16 25.14 25.29 26.88
CA SER A 16 24.74 23.90 27.05
C SER A 16 24.64 23.24 25.67
N HIS A 17 25.67 22.47 25.31
CA HIS A 17 25.74 21.69 24.08
C HIS A 17 24.71 20.56 24.11
N PHE A 18 23.55 20.77 23.49
CA PHE A 18 22.66 19.69 23.07
C PHE A 18 23.23 19.01 21.80
N SER A 19 24.36 18.29 21.96
CA SER A 19 25.02 17.56 20.86
C SER A 19 24.99 16.04 21.09
N GLY A 20 23.99 15.50 21.80
CA GLY A 20 23.94 14.10 22.22
C GLY A 20 23.15 13.14 21.32
N ALA A 21 22.28 13.61 20.42
CA ALA A 21 21.35 12.73 19.71
C ALA A 21 21.94 12.02 18.48
N SER A 22 23.04 12.52 17.90
CA SER A 22 23.56 11.99 16.62
C SER A 22 24.47 10.76 16.78
N HIS A 23 25.25 10.68 17.87
CA HIS A 23 26.17 9.55 18.09
C HIS A 23 25.46 8.26 18.52
N ALA A 24 24.34 8.36 19.25
CA ALA A 24 23.60 7.18 19.73
C ALA A 24 22.83 6.46 18.60
N ALA A 25 22.34 7.20 17.60
CA ALA A 25 21.71 6.60 16.43
C ALA A 25 22.74 5.90 15.53
N GLN A 26 23.94 6.47 15.39
CA GLN A 26 25.02 5.89 14.60
C GLN A 26 25.50 4.55 15.15
N SER A 27 25.54 4.38 16.48
CA SER A 27 25.94 3.12 17.11
C SER A 27 24.83 2.06 17.17
N PHE A 28 23.55 2.46 17.20
CA PHE A 28 22.46 1.49 17.41
C PHE A 28 22.27 0.53 16.23
N PHE A 29 22.25 1.07 15.00
CA PHE A 29 21.96 0.31 13.79
C PHE A 29 23.20 -0.31 13.14
N GLU A 30 24.40 0.02 13.61
CA GLU A 30 25.64 -0.56 13.11
C GLU A 30 25.64 -2.09 13.29
N GLY A 31 25.92 -2.81 12.20
CA GLY A 31 25.89 -4.28 12.18
C GLY A 31 24.50 -4.90 12.38
N LYS A 32 23.41 -4.11 12.40
CA LYS A 32 22.04 -4.61 12.51
C LYS A 32 21.42 -4.92 11.15
N THR A 33 20.34 -5.71 11.21
CA THR A 33 19.46 -5.95 10.08
C THR A 33 18.08 -5.36 10.39
N VAL A 34 17.60 -4.47 9.52
CA VAL A 34 16.23 -3.97 9.52
C VAL A 34 15.41 -4.85 8.58
N ARG A 35 14.28 -5.36 9.07
CA ARG A 35 13.34 -6.16 8.27
C ARG A 35 12.15 -5.32 7.87
N ILE A 36 11.84 -5.27 6.58
CA ILE A 36 10.56 -4.80 6.07
C ILE A 36 9.70 -6.04 5.79
N ILE A 37 8.68 -6.25 6.60
CA ILE A 37 7.75 -7.37 6.42
C ILE A 37 6.55 -6.87 5.62
N VAL A 38 6.23 -7.54 4.53
CA VAL A 38 5.18 -7.17 3.57
C VAL A 38 3.98 -8.11 3.73
N GLY A 39 2.78 -7.56 3.88
CA GLY A 39 1.57 -8.32 4.20
C GLY A 39 0.92 -9.07 3.03
N PHE A 40 1.62 -9.20 1.90
CA PHE A 40 1.12 -9.75 0.65
C PHE A 40 2.19 -10.59 -0.06
N SER A 41 1.75 -11.39 -1.05
CA SER A 41 2.59 -12.24 -1.88
C SER A 41 3.76 -11.48 -2.53
N ALA A 42 4.89 -12.17 -2.67
CA ALA A 42 6.04 -11.66 -3.41
C ALA A 42 5.67 -11.36 -4.87
N GLY A 43 6.31 -10.35 -5.47
CA GLY A 43 6.05 -9.90 -6.84
C GLY A 43 4.78 -9.07 -7.04
N GLY A 44 4.01 -8.80 -5.98
CA GLY A 44 2.92 -7.80 -6.00
C GLY A 44 3.44 -6.37 -5.84
N GLY A 45 2.56 -5.38 -5.92
CA GLY A 45 2.94 -3.96 -5.79
C GLY A 45 3.62 -3.65 -4.47
N PHE A 46 3.05 -4.11 -3.35
CA PHE A 46 3.61 -3.95 -2.00
C PHE A 46 5.04 -4.47 -1.90
N ASP A 47 5.29 -5.66 -2.42
CA ASP A 47 6.62 -6.25 -2.46
C ASP A 47 7.58 -5.45 -3.36
N THR A 48 7.10 -5.02 -4.53
CA THR A 48 7.89 -4.28 -5.52
C THR A 48 8.44 -2.99 -4.95
N TYR A 49 7.59 -2.12 -4.39
CA TYR A 49 8.05 -0.85 -3.85
C TYR A 49 8.81 -1.02 -2.51
N SER A 50 8.45 -2.01 -1.67
CA SER A 50 9.23 -2.30 -0.45
C SER A 50 10.66 -2.73 -0.77
N ARG A 51 10.85 -3.57 -1.81
CA ARG A 51 12.19 -3.93 -2.29
C ARG A 51 12.93 -2.74 -2.90
N ALA A 52 12.22 -1.81 -3.55
CA ALA A 52 12.82 -0.58 -4.04
C ALA A 52 13.32 0.33 -2.91
N ILE A 53 12.51 0.48 -1.85
CA ILE A 53 12.86 1.23 -0.64
C ILE A 53 14.05 0.57 0.07
N ALA A 54 13.99 -0.75 0.32
CA ALA A 54 15.03 -1.48 1.04
C ALA A 54 16.43 -1.30 0.42
N ARG A 55 16.53 -1.25 -0.91
CA ARG A 55 17.80 -1.02 -1.63
C ARG A 55 18.47 0.31 -1.32
N GLN A 56 17.71 1.32 -0.88
CA GLN A 56 18.24 2.66 -0.58
C GLN A 56 18.22 2.98 0.91
N LEU A 57 17.23 2.47 1.66
CA LEU A 57 16.95 2.85 3.03
C LEU A 57 18.18 2.70 3.96
N GLY A 58 18.96 1.64 3.81
CA GLY A 58 20.15 1.41 4.64
C GLY A 58 21.14 2.58 4.60
N LYS A 59 21.33 3.22 3.43
CA LYS A 59 22.25 4.37 3.26
C LYS A 59 21.77 5.64 3.97
N HIS A 60 20.50 5.68 4.33
CA HIS A 60 19.85 6.81 4.99
C HIS A 60 19.63 6.55 6.49
N ILE A 61 20.02 5.38 6.99
CA ILE A 61 19.99 5.06 8.41
C ILE A 61 21.44 5.10 8.94
N PRO A 62 21.73 5.87 10.02
CA PRO A 62 23.05 5.88 10.63
C PRO A 62 23.54 4.45 10.92
N GLY A 63 24.84 4.16 10.74
CA GLY A 63 25.36 2.80 10.88
C GLY A 63 25.15 1.87 9.67
N ASN A 64 24.47 2.35 8.61
CA ASN A 64 24.26 1.65 7.34
C ASN A 64 23.79 0.17 7.50
N PRO A 65 22.68 -0.09 8.21
CA PRO A 65 22.22 -1.45 8.44
C PRO A 65 21.86 -2.15 7.13
N THR A 66 21.93 -3.49 7.17
CA THR A 66 21.34 -4.30 6.09
C THR A 66 19.82 -4.18 6.17
N VAL A 67 19.15 -3.94 5.03
CA VAL A 67 17.68 -3.91 4.97
C VAL A 67 17.20 -5.07 4.10
N ILE A 68 16.38 -5.95 4.68
CA ILE A 68 15.82 -7.12 3.98
C ILE A 68 14.31 -7.02 3.88
N VAL A 69 13.73 -7.68 2.87
CA VAL A 69 12.28 -7.76 2.65
C VAL A 69 11.80 -9.20 2.77
N GLU A 70 10.80 -9.40 3.62
CA GLU A 70 10.14 -10.69 3.86
C GLU A 70 8.64 -10.55 3.58
N ASN A 71 7.98 -11.61 3.13
CA ASN A 71 6.54 -11.60 2.86
C ASN A 71 5.80 -12.46 3.90
N MET A 72 4.77 -11.89 4.53
CA MET A 72 3.86 -12.54 5.47
C MET A 72 2.41 -12.35 4.99
N PRO A 73 2.01 -13.03 3.89
CA PRO A 73 0.68 -12.88 3.32
C PRO A 73 -0.40 -13.54 4.16
N GLY A 74 -1.63 -13.02 4.02
CA GLY A 74 -2.84 -13.68 4.47
C GLY A 74 -3.89 -12.71 4.99
N ALA A 75 -5.17 -13.08 4.81
CA ALA A 75 -6.34 -12.31 5.23
C ALA A 75 -6.27 -10.82 4.83
N GLY A 76 -5.83 -10.50 3.61
CA GLY A 76 -5.75 -9.11 3.16
C GLY A 76 -4.71 -8.26 3.89
N SER A 77 -3.61 -8.88 4.36
CA SER A 77 -2.55 -8.31 5.23
C SER A 77 -2.88 -8.21 6.72
N LEU A 78 -4.06 -8.67 7.15
CA LEU A 78 -4.45 -8.68 8.56
C LEU A 78 -3.53 -9.54 9.43
N ILE A 79 -3.00 -10.66 8.90
CA ILE A 79 -2.03 -11.50 9.63
C ILE A 79 -0.80 -10.67 10.01
N LEU A 80 -0.26 -9.88 9.07
CA LEU A 80 0.89 -9.03 9.35
C LEU A 80 0.53 -7.93 10.35
N ALA A 81 -0.61 -7.24 10.18
CA ALA A 81 -1.02 -6.18 11.09
C ALA A 81 -1.10 -6.69 12.55
N ASN A 82 -1.73 -7.85 12.75
CA ASN A 82 -1.81 -8.52 14.05
C ASN A 82 -0.43 -8.96 14.57
N HIS A 83 0.44 -9.49 13.70
CA HIS A 83 1.80 -9.88 14.08
C HIS A 83 2.63 -8.68 14.53
N MET A 84 2.56 -7.56 13.80
CA MET A 84 3.26 -6.33 14.16
C MET A 84 2.82 -5.79 15.53
N PHE A 85 1.54 -5.95 15.87
CA PHE A 85 1.01 -5.48 17.15
C PHE A 85 1.35 -6.41 18.32
N LYS A 86 1.22 -7.73 18.12
CA LYS A 86 1.29 -8.73 19.21
C LYS A 86 2.67 -9.35 19.42
N VAL A 87 3.47 -9.43 18.36
CA VAL A 87 4.67 -10.29 18.32
C VAL A 87 5.93 -9.51 18.01
N ALA A 88 5.87 -8.56 17.08
CA ALA A 88 7.04 -7.78 16.70
C ALA A 88 7.54 -6.93 17.88
N LYS A 89 8.86 -6.91 18.08
CA LYS A 89 9.48 -6.07 19.11
C LYS A 89 9.45 -4.61 18.65
N PRO A 90 9.06 -3.65 19.51
CA PRO A 90 9.10 -2.22 19.19
C PRO A 90 10.54 -1.67 19.35
N ASP A 91 11.51 -2.29 18.68
CA ASP A 91 12.95 -1.98 18.78
C ASP A 91 13.49 -1.22 17.55
N GLY A 92 12.63 -0.86 16.60
CA GLY A 92 13.01 -0.16 15.37
C GLY A 92 13.68 -1.03 14.31
N LEU A 93 13.83 -2.34 14.53
CA LEU A 93 14.43 -3.27 13.56
C LEU A 93 13.40 -3.99 12.69
N THR A 94 12.10 -3.75 12.92
CA THR A 94 11.00 -4.32 12.14
C THR A 94 10.05 -3.23 11.66
N ILE A 95 9.87 -3.14 10.35
CA ILE A 95 8.93 -2.24 9.69
C ILE A 95 7.84 -3.10 9.05
N GLY A 96 6.58 -2.85 9.40
CA GLY A 96 5.44 -3.52 8.79
C GLY A 96 4.93 -2.72 7.60
N ASN A 97 4.79 -3.37 6.44
CA ASN A 97 4.07 -2.84 5.28
C ASN A 97 2.80 -3.68 5.04
N PHE A 98 1.71 -3.29 5.71
CA PHE A 98 0.37 -3.83 5.53
C PHE A 98 -0.57 -2.76 4.98
N HIS A 99 -1.74 -3.17 4.48
CA HIS A 99 -2.65 -2.26 3.78
C HIS A 99 -3.34 -1.29 4.74
N GLY A 100 -3.42 0.00 4.39
CA GLY A 100 -4.08 1.03 5.22
C GLY A 100 -5.55 0.74 5.54
N TYR A 101 -6.28 0.04 4.65
CA TYR A 101 -7.63 -0.49 4.88
C TYR A 101 -7.80 -1.29 6.19
N GLN A 102 -6.72 -1.82 6.77
CA GLN A 102 -6.81 -2.47 8.08
C GLN A 102 -7.29 -1.50 9.17
N ILE A 103 -6.99 -0.21 9.04
CA ILE A 103 -7.53 0.83 9.94
C ILE A 103 -9.06 0.88 9.84
N LEU A 104 -9.61 0.82 8.63
CA LEU A 104 -11.07 0.79 8.43
C LEU A 104 -11.67 -0.52 8.95
N ASN A 105 -10.99 -1.66 8.76
CA ASN A 105 -11.41 -2.94 9.34
C ASN A 105 -11.54 -2.88 10.86
N GLN A 106 -10.66 -2.14 11.56
CA GLN A 106 -10.82 -1.89 12.99
C GLN A 106 -12.08 -1.05 13.29
N VAL A 107 -12.33 0.01 12.52
CA VAL A 107 -13.47 0.91 12.73
C VAL A 107 -14.80 0.19 12.57
N VAL A 108 -14.90 -0.74 11.62
CA VAL A 108 -16.11 -1.54 11.38
C VAL A 108 -16.14 -2.85 12.17
N GLU A 109 -15.22 -3.03 13.12
CA GLU A 109 -15.13 -4.19 14.01
C GLU A 109 -15.06 -5.53 13.25
N SER A 110 -14.32 -5.55 12.13
CA SER A 110 -14.13 -6.75 11.32
C SER A 110 -13.54 -7.89 12.16
N PRO A 111 -14.06 -9.14 12.02
CA PRO A 111 -13.55 -10.28 12.76
C PRO A 111 -12.05 -10.52 12.57
N GLY A 112 -11.36 -10.86 13.66
CA GLY A 112 -9.93 -11.17 13.66
C GLY A 112 -9.00 -9.96 13.72
N VAL A 113 -9.52 -8.74 13.85
CA VAL A 113 -8.73 -7.55 14.15
C VAL A 113 -8.32 -7.58 15.63
N ASP A 114 -7.03 -7.82 15.89
CA ASP A 114 -6.46 -7.93 17.22
C ASP A 114 -5.40 -6.84 17.50
N PHE A 115 -5.48 -5.71 16.79
CA PHE A 115 -4.59 -4.57 16.96
C PHE A 115 -5.36 -3.30 17.31
N ASP A 116 -4.64 -2.32 17.87
CA ASP A 116 -5.13 -0.94 18.00
C ASP A 116 -4.26 -0.03 17.12
N ALA A 117 -4.84 0.43 16.01
CA ALA A 117 -4.19 1.26 15.00
C ALA A 117 -3.60 2.56 15.56
N ARG A 118 -4.13 3.05 16.69
CA ARG A 118 -3.67 4.26 17.37
C ARG A 118 -2.34 4.05 18.11
N LYS A 119 -1.93 2.80 18.31
CA LYS A 119 -0.71 2.42 19.03
C LYS A 119 0.44 2.02 18.09
N PHE A 120 0.24 2.07 16.78
CA PHE A 120 1.35 1.92 15.83
C PHE A 120 2.13 3.23 15.69
N GLU A 121 3.45 3.09 15.58
CA GLU A 121 4.32 4.17 15.11
C GLU A 121 4.28 4.22 13.58
N TRP A 122 3.46 5.13 13.05
CA TRP A 122 3.29 5.29 11.61
C TRP A 122 4.46 6.06 10.99
N LEU A 123 5.23 5.38 10.13
CA LEU A 123 6.38 5.99 9.45
C LEU A 123 5.99 6.84 8.23
N GLY A 124 4.94 6.43 7.52
CA GLY A 124 4.46 7.13 6.34
C GLY A 124 3.82 6.20 5.31
N VAL A 125 3.37 6.79 4.21
CA VAL A 125 2.75 6.08 3.08
C VAL A 125 3.72 6.11 1.90
N PRO A 126 4.19 4.94 1.40
CA PRO A 126 5.24 4.90 0.38
C PRO A 126 4.76 5.22 -1.04
N VAL A 127 3.45 5.08 -1.29
CA VAL A 127 2.82 5.27 -2.61
C VAL A 127 1.42 5.87 -2.45
N GLN A 128 0.89 6.48 -3.51
CA GLN A 128 -0.53 6.86 -3.54
C GLN A 128 -1.42 5.62 -3.70
N ASP A 129 -2.70 5.76 -3.36
CA ASP A 129 -3.70 4.68 -3.42
C ASP A 129 -4.67 4.94 -4.59
N THR A 130 -4.16 4.90 -5.83
CA THR A 130 -4.93 5.25 -7.02
C THR A 130 -5.71 4.04 -7.51
N GLY A 131 -6.97 3.89 -7.09
CA GLY A 131 -7.83 2.78 -7.52
C GLY A 131 -8.08 2.75 -9.05
N ALA A 132 -7.81 1.62 -9.70
CA ALA A 132 -8.08 1.39 -11.12
C ALA A 132 -8.39 -0.09 -11.39
N CYS A 133 -9.17 -0.35 -12.44
CA CYS A 133 -9.46 -1.70 -12.93
C CYS A 133 -8.68 -1.98 -14.20
N ALA A 134 -7.88 -3.05 -14.18
CA ALA A 134 -7.12 -3.51 -15.31
C ALA A 134 -7.48 -4.96 -15.64
N LEU A 135 -7.78 -5.21 -16.92
CA LEU A 135 -8.25 -6.48 -17.43
C LEU A 135 -7.37 -6.93 -18.60
N THR A 136 -7.21 -8.24 -18.76
CA THR A 136 -6.53 -8.81 -19.92
C THR A 136 -7.40 -8.66 -21.16
N LYS A 137 -6.80 -8.34 -22.29
CA LYS A 137 -7.48 -8.29 -23.59
C LYS A 137 -8.09 -9.64 -23.97
N ALA A 138 -7.44 -10.73 -23.53
CA ALA A 138 -7.94 -12.09 -23.70
C ALA A 138 -9.31 -12.34 -23.03
N SER A 139 -9.67 -11.55 -22.01
CA SER A 139 -11.01 -11.62 -21.39
C SER A 139 -12.14 -11.14 -22.30
N GLY A 140 -11.83 -10.47 -23.42
CA GLY A 140 -12.80 -9.83 -24.29
C GLY A 140 -13.32 -8.47 -23.77
N ILE A 141 -12.90 -8.05 -22.58
CA ILE A 141 -13.34 -6.80 -21.95
C ILE A 141 -12.25 -5.73 -22.12
N ALA A 142 -12.27 -5.08 -23.29
CA ALA A 142 -11.25 -4.09 -23.64
C ALA A 142 -11.62 -2.64 -23.27
N SER A 143 -12.86 -2.41 -22.84
CA SER A 143 -13.37 -1.09 -22.44
C SER A 143 -14.53 -1.24 -21.45
N LEU A 144 -14.93 -0.13 -20.84
CA LEU A 144 -16.10 -0.08 -19.96
C LEU A 144 -17.40 -0.45 -20.70
N GLU A 145 -17.55 -0.03 -21.96
CA GLU A 145 -18.72 -0.33 -22.78
C GLU A 145 -18.82 -1.85 -23.01
N LYS A 146 -17.70 -2.48 -23.36
CA LYS A 146 -17.63 -3.94 -23.49
C LYS A 146 -17.91 -4.66 -22.19
N TRP A 147 -17.51 -4.08 -21.05
CA TRP A 147 -17.84 -4.61 -19.74
C TRP A 147 -19.35 -4.56 -19.49
N LYS A 148 -20.00 -3.42 -19.75
CA LYS A 148 -21.47 -3.27 -19.62
C LYS A 148 -22.24 -4.22 -20.53
N GLU A 149 -21.72 -4.49 -21.72
CA GLU A 149 -22.34 -5.40 -22.71
C GLU A 149 -22.14 -6.89 -22.41
N ALA A 150 -21.26 -7.24 -21.46
CA ALA A 150 -20.89 -8.62 -21.18
C ALA A 150 -22.10 -9.47 -20.79
N LYS A 151 -22.28 -10.59 -21.51
CA LYS A 151 -23.42 -11.50 -21.30
C LYS A 151 -23.25 -12.40 -20.08
N MET A 152 -22.01 -12.63 -19.67
CA MET A 152 -21.65 -13.38 -18.49
C MET A 152 -20.91 -12.47 -17.51
N PRO A 153 -21.07 -12.67 -16.20
CA PRO A 153 -20.30 -11.95 -15.19
C PRO A 153 -18.79 -12.04 -15.45
N VAL A 154 -18.13 -10.89 -15.48
CA VAL A 154 -16.67 -10.81 -15.63
C VAL A 154 -16.03 -11.23 -14.32
N LYS A 155 -15.19 -12.27 -14.37
CA LYS A 155 -14.48 -12.79 -13.19
C LYS A 155 -13.37 -11.83 -12.79
N LEU A 156 -13.46 -11.22 -11.61
CA LEU A 156 -12.41 -10.38 -11.05
C LEU A 156 -11.73 -11.10 -9.87
N GLY A 157 -10.41 -11.18 -9.88
CA GLY A 157 -9.63 -11.71 -8.77
C GLY A 157 -9.63 -10.75 -7.57
N ALA A 158 -9.70 -11.31 -6.37
CA ALA A 158 -9.71 -10.58 -5.12
C ALA A 158 -8.98 -11.35 -3.99
N ILE A 159 -8.47 -10.62 -3.01
CA ILE A 159 -7.71 -11.20 -1.90
C ILE A 159 -8.67 -11.72 -0.81
N GLY A 160 -9.26 -10.82 -0.03
CA GLY A 160 -10.18 -11.14 1.06
C GLY A 160 -11.26 -10.09 1.20
N THR A 161 -12.32 -10.40 1.94
CA THR A 161 -13.55 -9.58 2.03
C THR A 161 -13.31 -8.17 2.60
N GLY A 162 -12.32 -8.01 3.48
CA GLY A 162 -11.91 -6.72 4.05
C GLY A 162 -10.77 -6.02 3.29
N GLU A 163 -10.55 -6.36 2.02
CA GLU A 163 -9.44 -5.86 1.20
C GLU A 163 -9.96 -5.13 -0.05
N VAL A 164 -9.19 -4.14 -0.54
CA VAL A 164 -9.66 -3.20 -1.57
C VAL A 164 -10.05 -3.89 -2.88
N THR A 165 -9.40 -5.00 -3.25
CA THR A 165 -9.73 -5.76 -4.47
C THR A 165 -11.15 -6.31 -4.42
N TYR A 166 -11.55 -6.82 -3.26
CA TYR A 166 -12.91 -7.35 -3.04
C TYR A 166 -13.92 -6.21 -2.97
N ILE A 167 -13.63 -5.18 -2.17
CA ILE A 167 -14.55 -4.06 -1.94
C ILE A 167 -14.79 -3.29 -3.24
N SER A 168 -13.74 -3.01 -4.01
CA SER A 168 -13.84 -2.36 -5.32
C SER A 168 -14.74 -3.18 -6.25
N ALA A 169 -14.49 -4.49 -6.38
CA ALA A 169 -15.29 -5.34 -7.25
C ALA A 169 -16.77 -5.42 -6.80
N ARG A 170 -17.04 -5.40 -5.49
CA ARG A 170 -18.41 -5.33 -4.96
C ARG A 170 -19.07 -3.99 -5.22
N ILE A 171 -18.38 -2.86 -5.07
CA ILE A 171 -18.92 -1.54 -5.41
C ILE A 171 -19.32 -1.50 -6.89
N LEU A 172 -18.47 -2.00 -7.80
CA LEU A 172 -18.79 -2.04 -9.22
C LEU A 172 -20.04 -2.88 -9.54
N LYS A 173 -20.22 -3.99 -8.82
CA LYS A 173 -21.38 -4.86 -8.95
C LYS A 173 -22.66 -4.22 -8.40
N GLU A 174 -22.63 -3.82 -7.13
CA GLU A 174 -23.83 -3.44 -6.38
C GLU A 174 -24.25 -1.99 -6.65
N VAL A 175 -23.29 -1.09 -6.90
CA VAL A 175 -23.56 0.34 -7.11
C VAL A 175 -23.66 0.69 -8.59
N LEU A 176 -22.76 0.15 -9.43
CA LEU A 176 -22.70 0.49 -10.85
C LEU A 176 -23.38 -0.55 -11.76
N GLY A 177 -23.91 -1.63 -11.19
CA GLY A 177 -24.61 -2.68 -11.94
C GLY A 177 -23.74 -3.42 -12.96
N LEU A 178 -22.41 -3.34 -12.85
CA LEU A 178 -21.54 -4.04 -13.79
C LEU A 178 -21.63 -5.56 -13.58
N PRO A 179 -21.63 -6.35 -14.67
CA PRO A 179 -21.66 -7.81 -14.57
C PRO A 179 -20.31 -8.29 -14.02
N VAL A 180 -20.26 -8.57 -12.72
CA VAL A 180 -19.06 -8.95 -11.98
C VAL A 180 -19.29 -10.21 -11.16
N GLN A 181 -18.35 -11.15 -11.28
CA GLN A 181 -18.18 -12.27 -10.37
C GLN A 181 -16.86 -12.10 -9.63
N VAL A 182 -16.91 -11.94 -8.30
CA VAL A 182 -15.70 -11.79 -7.49
C VAL A 182 -15.14 -13.17 -7.13
N ILE A 183 -13.88 -13.41 -7.49
CA ILE A 183 -13.13 -14.63 -7.15
C ILE A 183 -12.14 -14.27 -6.05
N ALA A 184 -12.51 -14.52 -4.80
CA ALA A 184 -11.70 -14.22 -3.63
C ALA A 184 -10.77 -15.39 -3.25
N GLY A 185 -9.74 -15.13 -2.43
CA GLY A 185 -8.86 -16.15 -1.86
C GLY A 185 -7.40 -16.06 -2.30
N TYR A 186 -7.06 -15.15 -3.21
CA TYR A 186 -5.67 -14.88 -3.59
C TYR A 186 -4.89 -14.28 -2.41
N LYS A 187 -3.57 -14.49 -2.36
CA LYS A 187 -2.72 -14.01 -1.25
C LYS A 187 -2.12 -12.62 -1.52
N GLY A 188 -2.14 -12.18 -2.77
CA GLY A 188 -1.70 -10.87 -3.22
C GLY A 188 -2.04 -10.61 -4.68
N THR A 189 -1.73 -9.40 -5.15
CA THR A 189 -2.00 -9.00 -6.55
C THR A 189 -1.14 -9.74 -7.57
N SER A 190 0.02 -10.31 -7.17
CA SER A 190 0.80 -11.18 -8.05
C SER A 190 0.07 -12.46 -8.42
N ASP A 191 -0.65 -13.07 -7.48
CA ASP A 191 -1.42 -14.29 -7.73
C ASP A 191 -2.61 -14.00 -8.66
N ILE A 192 -3.32 -12.89 -8.41
CA ILE A 192 -4.42 -12.40 -9.29
C ILE A 192 -3.90 -12.16 -10.70
N ARG A 193 -2.73 -11.53 -10.83
CA ARG A 193 -2.10 -11.25 -12.10
C ARG A 193 -1.82 -12.54 -12.89
N ILE A 194 -1.20 -13.53 -12.27
CA ILE A 194 -0.88 -14.81 -12.92
C ILE A 194 -2.17 -15.52 -13.34
N ALA A 195 -3.19 -15.51 -12.47
CA ALA A 195 -4.52 -16.06 -12.79
C ALA A 195 -5.20 -15.32 -13.96
N ALA A 196 -4.97 -14.02 -14.10
CA ALA A 196 -5.50 -13.25 -15.22
C ALA A 196 -4.76 -13.56 -16.53
N GLU A 197 -3.43 -13.64 -16.47
CA GLU A 197 -2.57 -14.01 -17.59
C GLU A 197 -2.84 -15.44 -18.09
N SER A 198 -3.26 -16.35 -17.20
CA SER A 198 -3.67 -17.72 -17.55
C SER A 198 -5.13 -17.84 -18.00
N GLY A 199 -5.93 -16.78 -17.89
CA GLY A 199 -7.34 -16.76 -18.27
C GLY A 199 -8.32 -17.32 -17.23
N GLU A 200 -7.87 -17.59 -16.00
CA GLU A 200 -8.74 -18.02 -14.89
C GLU A 200 -9.68 -16.89 -14.45
N VAL A 201 -9.16 -15.66 -14.38
CA VAL A 201 -9.90 -14.42 -14.16
C VAL A 201 -9.63 -13.41 -15.28
N ALA A 202 -10.46 -12.39 -15.42
CA ALA A 202 -10.24 -11.33 -16.40
C ALA A 202 -9.19 -10.31 -15.95
N GLY A 203 -8.97 -10.18 -14.64
CA GLY A 203 -8.11 -9.17 -14.03
C GLY A 203 -8.70 -8.76 -12.68
N GLY A 204 -8.62 -7.48 -12.34
CA GLY A 204 -9.22 -6.95 -11.11
C GLY A 204 -9.02 -5.45 -10.93
N CYS A 205 -9.43 -4.96 -9.76
CA CYS A 205 -9.40 -3.54 -9.42
C CYS A 205 -8.58 -3.30 -8.17
N TRP A 206 -7.50 -2.53 -8.27
CA TRP A 206 -6.62 -2.16 -7.15
C TRP A 206 -5.74 -0.95 -7.54
N GLN A 207 -4.68 -0.68 -6.78
CA GLN A 207 -3.81 0.48 -6.99
C GLN A 207 -3.06 0.48 -8.31
N TRP A 208 -3.12 1.60 -9.04
CA TRP A 208 -2.33 1.87 -10.23
C TRP A 208 -0.83 1.74 -9.97
N GLU A 209 -0.38 2.11 -8.78
CA GLU A 209 0.99 2.03 -8.29
C GLU A 209 1.47 0.57 -8.14
N SER A 210 0.54 -0.39 -8.02
CA SER A 210 0.84 -1.81 -8.18
C SER A 210 0.69 -2.25 -9.63
N ILE A 211 -0.44 -1.93 -10.29
CA ILE A 211 -0.75 -2.34 -11.67
C ILE A 211 0.40 -1.99 -12.62
N LYS A 212 0.77 -0.71 -12.67
CA LYS A 212 1.75 -0.17 -13.63
C LYS A 212 3.10 -0.90 -13.59
N PRO A 213 3.78 -1.06 -12.44
CA PRO A 213 5.06 -1.76 -12.42
C PRO A 213 4.92 -3.27 -12.59
N THR A 214 3.90 -3.92 -12.03
CA THR A 214 3.79 -5.39 -12.09
C THR A 214 3.24 -5.91 -13.42
N TRP A 215 2.52 -5.07 -14.17
CA TRP A 215 1.98 -5.37 -15.50
C TRP A 215 2.61 -4.55 -16.63
N ARG A 216 3.76 -3.89 -16.40
CA ARG A 216 4.40 -2.99 -17.37
C ARG A 216 4.42 -3.54 -18.79
N ASN A 217 5.01 -4.72 -18.98
CA ASN A 217 5.19 -5.30 -20.31
C ASN A 217 3.83 -5.60 -20.98
N ALA A 218 2.85 -6.09 -20.21
CA ALA A 218 1.52 -6.39 -20.73
C ALA A 218 0.72 -5.12 -21.07
N LEU A 219 0.89 -4.04 -20.31
CA LEU A 219 0.31 -2.73 -20.61
C LEU A 219 0.96 -2.12 -21.88
N GLU A 220 2.28 -2.20 -22.01
CA GLU A 220 3.02 -1.72 -23.17
C GLU A 220 2.68 -2.51 -24.44
N ALA A 221 2.50 -3.82 -24.33
CA ALA A 221 2.05 -4.68 -25.43
C ALA A 221 0.56 -4.53 -25.77
N GLY A 222 -0.25 -3.93 -24.88
CA GLY A 222 -1.71 -3.84 -25.02
C GLY A 222 -2.44 -5.16 -24.73
N ASP A 223 -1.78 -6.11 -24.08
CA ASP A 223 -2.36 -7.37 -23.59
C ASP A 223 -3.18 -7.17 -22.31
N VAL A 224 -2.90 -6.12 -21.56
CA VAL A 224 -3.69 -5.64 -20.43
C VAL A 224 -4.12 -4.20 -20.70
N VAL A 225 -5.37 -3.90 -20.39
CA VAL A 225 -5.95 -2.56 -20.55
C VAL A 225 -6.59 -2.08 -19.26
N VAL A 226 -6.40 -0.80 -18.95
CA VAL A 226 -7.08 -0.14 -17.84
C VAL A 226 -8.42 0.37 -18.34
N VAL A 227 -9.51 -0.13 -17.77
CA VAL A 227 -10.87 0.10 -18.29
C VAL A 227 -11.69 1.06 -17.43
N LEU A 228 -11.29 1.27 -16.18
CA LEU A 228 -12.02 2.12 -15.24
C LEU A 228 -11.11 2.64 -14.13
N GLN A 229 -11.30 3.91 -13.74
CA GLN A 229 -10.66 4.53 -12.58
C GLN A 229 -11.65 4.59 -11.42
N MET A 230 -11.22 4.19 -10.22
CA MET A 230 -12.02 4.21 -8.98
C MET A 230 -11.51 5.27 -8.01
N ILE A 231 -11.39 6.51 -8.50
CA ILE A 231 -10.86 7.66 -7.76
C ILE A 231 -11.72 8.91 -8.03
N PRO A 232 -11.73 9.90 -7.12
CA PRO A 232 -12.58 11.09 -7.27
C PRO A 232 -12.20 12.03 -8.43
N LYS A 233 -10.92 12.05 -8.83
CA LYS A 233 -10.38 12.93 -9.88
C LYS A 233 -9.53 12.12 -10.85
N PRO A 234 -9.53 12.43 -12.16
CA PRO A 234 -8.73 11.69 -13.13
C PRO A 234 -7.24 11.68 -12.78
N HIS A 235 -6.61 10.53 -12.88
CA HIS A 235 -5.16 10.38 -12.70
C HIS A 235 -4.43 10.94 -13.95
N PRO A 236 -3.32 11.69 -13.80
CA PRO A 236 -2.60 12.31 -14.92
C PRO A 236 -2.14 11.33 -16.01
N GLU A 237 -1.87 10.08 -15.64
CA GLU A 237 -1.46 9.03 -16.60
C GLU A 237 -2.64 8.26 -17.22
N LEU A 238 -3.85 8.41 -16.70
CA LEU A 238 -5.04 7.64 -17.10
C LEU A 238 -6.15 8.55 -17.63
N LEU A 239 -5.81 9.72 -18.20
CA LEU A 239 -6.80 10.72 -18.66
C LEU A 239 -7.82 10.20 -19.68
N LYS A 240 -7.50 9.12 -20.40
CA LYS A 240 -8.38 8.48 -21.39
C LYS A 240 -9.29 7.39 -20.78
N VAL A 241 -9.08 7.03 -19.52
CA VAL A 241 -9.84 5.98 -18.83
C VAL A 241 -11.02 6.63 -18.10
N PRO A 242 -12.25 6.12 -18.22
CA PRO A 242 -13.40 6.71 -17.54
C PRO A 242 -13.31 6.61 -16.02
N LEU A 243 -14.00 7.50 -15.31
CA LEU A 243 -14.17 7.46 -13.86
C LEU A 243 -15.40 6.61 -13.49
N ALA A 244 -15.28 5.81 -12.44
CA ALA A 244 -16.42 5.09 -11.86
C ALA A 244 -17.48 6.05 -11.30
N LEU A 245 -17.07 7.19 -10.72
CA LEU A 245 -18.01 8.17 -10.19
C LEU A 245 -18.90 8.81 -11.25
N SER A 246 -18.45 8.93 -12.50
CA SER A 246 -19.30 9.48 -13.57
C SER A 246 -20.41 8.50 -14.02
N LEU A 247 -20.43 7.29 -13.45
CA LEU A 247 -21.44 6.27 -13.73
C LEU A 247 -22.46 6.12 -12.61
N ALA A 248 -22.19 6.70 -11.44
CA ALA A 248 -23.11 6.67 -10.32
C ALA A 248 -24.29 7.59 -10.64
N LYS A 249 -25.50 7.03 -10.62
CA LYS A 249 -26.73 7.83 -10.67
C LYS A 249 -27.01 8.40 -9.29
N ASN A 250 -27.43 9.65 -9.24
CA ASN A 250 -28.00 10.29 -8.07
C ASN A 250 -29.48 9.85 -7.95
N ASP A 251 -30.02 9.77 -6.73
CA ASP A 251 -31.43 9.40 -6.47
C ASP A 251 -32.47 10.34 -7.13
N GLU A 252 -32.01 11.40 -7.82
CA GLU A 252 -32.83 12.33 -8.62
C GLU A 252 -32.96 11.94 -10.11
N GLU A 253 -32.32 10.85 -10.58
CA GLU A 253 -32.43 10.29 -11.95
C GLU A 253 -32.84 8.81 -11.99
#